data_AF-A0A249T424-F1
#
_entry.id   AF-A0A249T424-F1
#
_cell.length_a   1.000
_cell.length_b   1.000
_cell.length_c   1.000
_cell.angle_alpha   90.00
_cell.angle_beta   90.00
_cell.angle_gamma   90.00
#
_symmetry.space_group_name_H-M   'P 1'
#
loop_
_entity.id
_entity.type
_entity.pdbx_description
1 polymer ?
#
loop_
_entity_poly.entity_id
_entity_poly.type
_entity_poly.pdbx_seq_one_letter_code
_entity_poly.pdbx_strand_id
1 'polypeptide(L)'
;MQSGQQNLKLYNFYSVINIPFFIYLLRGFLVSKKMQRVLVVAMIVYPILALINIQFIQGPDIFNTNTYIPGCIILGLISIFYFKENIRSPKQQSLLNDPAFWITTAVLFFYTCTIPVYGLLNFLRNLPDYLYNSIYIFHTVLNVLLYLLFSISFLCNLSFRKSISQ
;
A
#
# COMPACT_ATOMS: atom_id res chain seq x y z
N MET A 1 -0.13 -27.94 -9.91
CA MET A 1 -1.29 -27.01 -9.91
C MET A 1 -1.81 -26.67 -8.51
N GLN A 2 -1.76 -27.58 -7.52
CA GLN A 2 -2.20 -27.30 -6.14
C GLN A 2 -1.41 -26.18 -5.41
N SER A 3 -0.10 -26.07 -5.66
CA SER A 3 0.75 -25.04 -5.02
C SER A 3 0.37 -23.61 -5.43
N GLY A 4 -0.12 -23.41 -6.66
CA GLY A 4 -0.53 -22.08 -7.14
C GLY A 4 -1.79 -21.55 -6.45
N GLN A 5 -2.75 -22.43 -6.14
CA GLN A 5 -3.99 -22.06 -5.44
C GLN A 5 -3.77 -21.71 -3.97
N GLN A 6 -2.84 -22.41 -3.30
CA GLN A 6 -2.46 -22.08 -1.92
C GLN A 6 -1.80 -20.69 -1.84
N ASN A 7 -0.96 -20.34 -2.82
CA ASN A 7 -0.33 -19.02 -2.89
C ASN A 7 -1.37 -17.90 -3.10
N LEU A 8 -2.42 -18.15 -3.89
CA LEU A 8 -3.50 -17.19 -4.10
C LEU A 8 -4.31 -16.92 -2.82
N LYS A 9 -4.65 -17.97 -2.07
CA LYS A 9 -5.33 -17.84 -0.77
C LYS A 9 -4.50 -17.04 0.22
N LEU A 10 -3.21 -17.34 0.31
CA LEU A 10 -2.29 -16.63 1.17
C LEU A 10 -2.20 -15.15 0.78
N TYR A 11 -2.12 -14.84 -0.52
CA TYR A 11 -2.06 -13.47 -1.00
C TYR A 11 -3.35 -12.69 -0.73
N ASN A 12 -4.50 -13.34 -0.92
CA ASN A 12 -5.80 -12.76 -0.57
C ASN A 12 -5.84 -12.37 0.91
N PHE A 13 -5.48 -13.30 1.80
CA PHE A 13 -5.47 -13.03 3.25
C PHE A 13 -4.43 -11.96 3.62
N TYR A 14 -3.25 -12.00 3.01
CA TYR A 14 -2.23 -10.97 3.15
C TYR A 14 -2.79 -9.59 2.81
N SER A 15 -3.51 -9.44 1.69
CA SER A 15 -4.10 -8.16 1.28
C SER A 15 -5.11 -7.59 2.30
N VAL A 16 -5.90 -8.48 2.94
CA VAL A 16 -6.89 -8.09 3.96
C VAL A 16 -6.24 -7.45 5.17
N ILE A 17 -5.04 -7.91 5.54
CA ILE A 17 -4.31 -7.39 6.70
C ILE A 17 -3.43 -6.20 6.30
N ASN A 18 -2.78 -6.29 5.14
CA ASN A 18 -1.75 -5.36 4.72
C ASN A 18 -2.31 -3.96 4.44
N ILE A 19 -3.49 -3.86 3.82
CA ILE A 19 -4.09 -2.55 3.52
C ILE A 19 -4.50 -1.81 4.81
N PRO A 20 -5.24 -2.41 5.76
CA PRO A 20 -5.50 -1.79 7.06
C PRO A 20 -4.23 -1.42 7.83
N PHE A 21 -3.18 -2.25 7.76
CA PHE A 21 -1.88 -1.91 8.36
C PHE A 21 -1.30 -0.62 7.78
N PHE A 22 -1.30 -0.46 6.45
CA PHE A 22 -0.82 0.78 5.84
C PHE A 22 -1.73 1.98 6.12
N ILE A 23 -3.05 1.79 6.21
CA ILE A 23 -3.96 2.86 6.64
C ILE A 23 -3.63 3.29 8.07
N TYR A 24 -3.38 2.34 8.98
CA TYR A 24 -2.96 2.61 10.35
C TYR A 24 -1.66 3.40 10.41
N LEU A 25 -0.65 2.97 9.63
CA LEU A 25 0.64 3.61 9.55
C LEU A 25 0.53 5.05 9.05
N LEU A 26 -0.13 5.27 7.91
CA LEU A 26 -0.30 6.60 7.31
C LEU A 26 -1.17 7.52 8.17
N ARG A 27 -2.16 6.99 8.89
CA ARG A 27 -2.96 7.76 9.85
C ARG A 27 -2.10 8.45 10.90
N GLY A 28 -1.01 7.79 11.34
CA GLY A 28 -0.08 8.35 12.33
C GLY A 28 0.69 9.58 11.83
N PHE A 29 0.81 9.75 10.51
CA PHE A 29 1.55 10.86 9.91
C PHE A 29 0.68 12.08 9.59
N LEU A 30 -0.65 11.93 9.62
CA LEU A 30 -1.59 13.01 9.35
C LEU A 30 -1.83 13.87 10.58
N VAL A 31 -1.89 15.20 10.41
CA VAL A 31 -2.25 16.19 11.44
C VAL A 31 -3.76 16.39 11.51
N SER A 32 -4.47 16.29 10.39
CA SER A 32 -5.93 16.49 10.35
C SER A 32 -6.71 15.40 11.12
N LYS A 33 -7.23 15.76 12.31
CA LYS A 33 -8.09 14.90 13.14
C LYS A 33 -9.35 14.40 12.42
N LYS A 34 -9.90 15.20 11.48
CA LYS A 34 -11.05 14.78 10.67
C LYS A 34 -10.69 13.60 9.78
N MET A 35 -9.56 13.70 9.08
CA MET A 35 -9.07 12.62 8.22
C MET A 35 -8.73 11.38 9.04
N GLN A 36 -8.06 11.55 10.18
CA GLN A 36 -7.75 10.43 11.08
C GLN A 36 -8.99 9.62 11.52
N ARG A 37 -10.14 10.26 11.75
CA ARG A 37 -11.40 9.55 12.07
C ARG A 37 -11.93 8.77 10.88
N VAL A 38 -11.91 9.36 9.69
CA VAL A 38 -12.30 8.68 8.44
C VAL A 38 -11.43 7.43 8.24
N LEU A 39 -10.13 7.52 8.51
CA LEU A 39 -9.22 6.38 8.41
C LEU A 39 -9.50 5.27 9.42
N VAL A 40 -9.95 5.60 10.64
CA VAL A 40 -10.39 4.58 11.61
C VAL A 40 -11.59 3.80 11.09
N VAL A 41 -12.57 4.49 10.51
CA VAL A 41 -13.70 3.82 9.88
C VAL A 41 -13.24 2.96 8.71
N ALA A 42 -12.35 3.47 7.84
CA ALA A 42 -11.82 2.71 6.72
C ALA A 42 -11.04 1.45 7.14
N MET A 43 -10.26 1.51 8.23
CA MET A 43 -9.53 0.35 8.78
C MET A 43 -10.45 -0.79 9.22
N ILE A 44 -11.67 -0.49 9.67
CA ILE A 44 -12.63 -1.51 10.13
C ILE A 44 -13.51 -1.98 8.97
N VAL A 45 -14.01 -1.04 8.15
CA VAL A 45 -14.92 -1.34 7.05
C VAL A 45 -14.22 -2.13 5.94
N TYR A 46 -12.97 -1.78 5.60
CA TYR A 46 -12.22 -2.45 4.54
C TYR A 46 -12.07 -3.97 4.75
N PRO A 47 -11.53 -4.47 5.88
CA PRO A 47 -11.35 -5.90 6.06
C PRO A 47 -12.68 -6.65 6.13
N ILE A 48 -13.75 -6.03 6.66
CA ILE A 48 -15.10 -6.63 6.64
C ILE A 48 -15.57 -6.82 5.20
N LEU A 49 -15.48 -5.79 4.36
CA LEU A 49 -15.85 -5.88 2.94
C LEU A 49 -14.97 -6.87 2.17
N ALA A 50 -13.66 -6.90 2.46
CA ALA A 50 -12.73 -7.84 1.85
C ALA A 50 -13.06 -9.30 2.20
N LEU A 51 -13.35 -9.59 3.47
CA LEU A 51 -13.75 -10.93 3.91
C LEU A 51 -15.10 -11.36 3.31
N ILE A 52 -16.08 -10.45 3.24
CA ILE A 52 -17.36 -10.73 2.58
C ILE A 52 -17.14 -11.06 1.10
N ASN A 53 -16.31 -10.29 0.39
CA ASN A 53 -16.02 -10.53 -1.02
C ASN A 53 -15.30 -11.87 -1.25
N ILE A 54 -14.33 -12.21 -0.39
CA ILE A 54 -13.61 -13.49 -0.43
C ILE A 54 -14.57 -14.68 -0.20
N GLN A 55 -15.47 -14.56 0.78
CA GLN A 55 -16.33 -15.68 1.19
C GLN A 55 -17.57 -15.86 0.32
N PHE A 56 -18.18 -14.77 -0.17
CA PHE A 56 -19.52 -14.81 -0.80
C PHE A 56 -19.55 -14.41 -2.28
N ILE A 57 -18.57 -13.65 -2.79
CA ILE A 57 -18.66 -13.06 -4.15
C ILE A 57 -17.66 -13.72 -5.11
N GLN A 58 -16.36 -13.67 -4.80
CA GLN A 58 -15.30 -14.13 -5.70
C GLN A 58 -14.78 -15.54 -5.37
N GLY A 59 -14.93 -15.98 -4.12
CA GLY A 59 -14.36 -17.21 -3.62
C GLY A 59 -12.87 -17.08 -3.27
N PRO A 60 -12.33 -17.97 -2.41
CA PRO A 60 -10.96 -17.87 -1.91
C PRO A 60 -9.90 -18.30 -2.93
N ASP A 61 -10.29 -19.04 -3.97
CA ASP A 61 -9.39 -19.62 -4.97
C ASP A 61 -9.02 -18.64 -6.11
N ILE A 62 -9.64 -17.45 -6.14
CA ILE A 62 -9.38 -16.39 -7.12
C ILE A 62 -8.83 -15.16 -6.40
N PHE A 63 -7.93 -14.43 -7.05
CA PHE A 63 -7.39 -13.17 -6.53
C PHE A 63 -8.51 -12.11 -6.39
N ASN A 64 -8.59 -11.46 -5.23
CA ASN A 64 -9.66 -10.51 -4.91
C ASN A 64 -9.40 -9.11 -5.45
N THR A 65 -9.36 -8.99 -6.78
CA THR A 65 -9.13 -7.71 -7.48
C THR A 65 -10.17 -6.65 -7.09
N ASN A 66 -11.42 -7.08 -6.85
CA ASN A 66 -12.55 -6.18 -6.57
C ASN A 66 -12.38 -5.39 -5.28
N THR A 67 -11.75 -5.95 -4.27
CA THR A 67 -11.49 -5.28 -2.98
C THR A 67 -10.06 -4.78 -2.87
N TYR A 68 -9.12 -5.40 -3.60
CA TYR A 68 -7.74 -4.94 -3.65
C TYR A 68 -7.62 -3.56 -4.29
N ILE A 69 -8.19 -3.35 -5.49
CA ILE A 69 -8.08 -2.08 -6.23
C ILE A 69 -8.63 -0.89 -5.44
N PRO A 70 -9.85 -0.94 -4.85
CA PRO A 70 -10.34 0.14 -3.98
C PRO A 70 -9.42 0.42 -2.80
N GLY A 71 -8.82 -0.62 -2.19
CA GLY A 71 -7.85 -0.46 -1.12
C GLY A 71 -6.59 0.29 -1.57
N CYS A 72 -6.05 -0.05 -2.74
CA CYS A 72 -4.92 0.66 -3.34
C CYS A 72 -5.24 2.14 -3.61
N ILE A 73 -6.45 2.42 -4.11
CA ILE A 73 -6.93 3.79 -4.36
C ILE A 73 -7.01 4.56 -3.04
N ILE A 74 -7.57 3.96 -1.98
CA ILE A 74 -7.63 4.56 -0.65
C ILE A 74 -6.22 4.94 -0.18
N LEU A 75 -5.25 4.02 -0.26
CA LEU A 75 -3.87 4.29 0.13
C LEU A 75 -3.23 5.41 -0.70
N GLY A 76 -3.43 5.41 -2.02
CA GLY A 76 -2.96 6.48 -2.89
C GLY A 76 -3.55 7.85 -2.52
N LEU A 77 -4.85 7.92 -2.26
CA LEU A 77 -5.54 9.16 -1.85
C LEU A 77 -5.04 9.67 -0.49
N ILE A 78 -4.80 8.77 0.47
CA ILE A 78 -4.24 9.14 1.78
C ILE A 78 -2.85 9.74 1.60
N SER A 79 -2.01 9.12 0.78
CA SER A 79 -0.67 9.62 0.51
C SER A 79 -0.69 11.00 -0.17
N ILE A 80 -1.56 11.21 -1.16
CA ILE A 80 -1.74 12.53 -1.79
C ILE A 80 -2.19 13.57 -0.76
N PHE A 81 -3.12 13.20 0.12
CA PHE A 81 -3.60 14.08 1.18
C PHE A 81 -2.48 14.45 2.17
N TYR A 82 -1.63 13.50 2.54
CA TYR A 82 -0.44 13.75 3.35
C TYR A 82 0.50 14.79 2.69
N PHE A 83 0.83 14.61 1.41
CA PHE A 83 1.68 15.57 0.70
C PHE A 83 1.04 16.97 0.64
N LYS A 84 -0.27 17.04 0.41
CA LYS A 84 -1.01 18.30 0.40
C LYS A 84 -0.95 19.02 1.75
N GLU A 85 -1.07 18.27 2.85
CA GLU A 85 -0.98 18.84 4.21
C GLU A 85 0.43 19.35 4.51
N ASN A 86 1.44 18.58 4.13
CA ASN A 86 2.84 18.92 4.34
C ASN A 86 3.29 20.15 3.52
N ILE A 87 2.77 20.31 2.28
CA ILE A 87 3.03 21.50 1.46
C ILE A 87 2.35 22.76 2.04
N ARG A 88 1.13 22.63 2.59
CA ARG A 88 0.39 23.75 3.19
C ARG A 88 0.92 24.21 4.52
N SER A 89 1.56 23.31 5.27
CA SER A 89 2.11 23.60 6.59
C SER A 89 3.55 23.08 6.65
N PRO A 90 4.48 23.75 5.94
CA PRO A 90 5.87 23.32 5.91
C PRO A 90 6.41 23.38 7.33
N LYS A 91 6.72 22.21 7.89
CA LYS A 91 7.54 22.14 9.11
C LYS A 91 8.90 22.77 8.79
N GLN A 92 9.51 23.46 9.74
CA GLN A 92 10.85 24.07 9.57
C GLN A 92 11.96 23.06 9.25
N GLN A 93 11.71 21.75 9.39
CA GLN A 93 12.63 20.68 9.03
C GLN A 93 12.52 20.33 7.54
N SER A 94 13.65 20.00 6.93
CA SER A 94 13.70 19.53 5.55
C SER A 94 12.85 18.28 5.35
N LEU A 95 11.98 18.31 4.34
CA LEU A 95 11.07 17.21 3.97
C LEU A 95 11.81 15.87 3.78
N LEU A 96 13.04 15.93 3.25
CA LEU A 96 13.89 14.77 2.99
C LEU A 96 14.44 14.11 4.26
N ASN A 97 14.44 14.82 5.39
CA ASN A 97 14.85 14.27 6.68
C ASN A 97 13.66 13.67 7.46
N ASP A 98 12.42 13.89 7.00
CA ASP A 98 11.24 13.32 7.66
C ASP A 98 11.07 11.84 7.23
N PRO A 99 11.20 10.87 8.14
CA PRO A 99 10.97 9.46 7.82
C PRO A 99 9.56 9.19 7.27
N ALA A 100 8.54 9.96 7.67
CA ALA A 100 7.17 9.81 7.19
C ALA A 100 7.03 10.16 5.69
N PHE A 101 7.87 11.09 5.18
CA PHE A 101 7.90 11.43 3.77
C PHE A 101 8.31 10.23 2.90
N TRP A 102 9.37 9.53 3.28
CA TRP A 102 9.86 8.36 2.55
C TRP A 102 8.87 7.19 2.56
N ILE A 103 8.25 6.90 3.72
CA ILE A 103 7.24 5.84 3.83
C ILE A 103 6.03 6.16 2.94
N THR A 104 5.52 7.38 3.03
CA THR A 104 4.33 7.78 2.27
C THR A 104 4.59 7.80 0.76
N THR A 105 5.81 8.18 0.36
CA THR A 105 6.26 8.12 -1.06
C THR A 105 6.30 6.69 -1.56
N ALA A 106 6.87 5.77 -0.77
CA ALA A 106 6.99 4.37 -1.13
C ALA A 106 5.60 3.72 -1.31
N VAL A 107 4.69 3.97 -0.37
CA VAL A 107 3.30 3.50 -0.43
C VAL A 107 2.58 4.10 -1.64
N LEU A 108 2.70 5.42 -1.88
CA LEU A 108 2.07 6.05 -3.05
C LEU A 108 2.52 5.39 -4.35
N PHE A 109 3.82 5.23 -4.55
CA PHE A 109 4.37 4.70 -5.79
C PHE A 109 3.97 3.24 -6.00
N PHE A 110 4.14 2.39 -4.97
CA PHE A 110 3.78 0.98 -5.04
C PHE A 110 2.29 0.79 -5.36
N TYR A 111 1.40 1.43 -4.61
CA TYR A 111 -0.05 1.23 -4.78
C TYR A 111 -0.60 1.89 -6.04
N THR A 112 -0.05 3.01 -6.48
CA THR A 112 -0.48 3.65 -7.75
C THR A 112 -0.04 2.83 -8.96
N CYS A 113 1.19 2.32 -8.98
CA CYS A 113 1.70 1.52 -10.10
C CYS A 113 1.08 0.12 -10.15
N THR A 114 0.62 -0.43 -9.02
CA THR A 114 -0.05 -1.74 -9.00
C THR A 114 -1.49 -1.68 -9.51
N ILE A 115 -2.24 -0.59 -9.32
CA ILE A 115 -3.63 -0.45 -9.82
C ILE A 115 -3.81 -0.85 -11.29
N PRO A 116 -3.06 -0.30 -12.28
CA PRO A 116 -3.24 -0.67 -13.67
C PRO A 116 -2.89 -2.14 -13.92
N VAL A 117 -1.86 -2.67 -13.26
CA VAL A 117 -1.46 -4.08 -13.40
C VAL A 117 -2.57 -5.01 -12.95
N TYR A 118 -3.12 -4.79 -11.75
CA TYR A 118 -4.18 -5.64 -11.20
C TYR A 118 -5.55 -5.36 -11.84
N GLY A 119 -5.80 -4.13 -12.32
CA GLY A 119 -7.00 -3.79 -13.10
C GLY A 119 -7.02 -4.48 -14.45
N LEU A 120 -5.86 -4.63 -15.08
CA LEU A 120 -5.76 -5.36 -16.34
C LEU A 120 -5.88 -6.87 -16.14
N LEU A 121 -5.63 -7.46 -14.95
CA LEU A 121 -5.64 -8.92 -14.73
C LEU A 121 -6.88 -9.65 -15.25
N ASN A 122 -8.05 -8.99 -15.21
CA ASN A 122 -9.28 -9.57 -15.78
C ASN A 122 -9.19 -9.76 -17.30
N PHE A 123 -8.47 -8.89 -18.00
CA PHE A 123 -8.13 -9.01 -19.43
C PHE A 123 -6.91 -9.90 -19.68
N LEU A 124 -6.02 -10.04 -18.70
CA LEU A 124 -4.77 -10.82 -18.81
C LEU A 124 -5.00 -12.35 -18.80
N ARG A 125 -6.21 -12.84 -18.48
CA ARG A 125 -6.53 -14.27 -18.32
C ARG A 125 -6.18 -15.14 -19.54
N ASN A 126 -6.13 -14.55 -20.74
CA ASN A 126 -5.84 -15.25 -22.00
C ASN A 126 -4.47 -14.89 -22.60
N LEU A 127 -3.57 -14.26 -21.83
CA LEU A 127 -2.28 -13.83 -22.36
C LEU A 127 -1.24 -14.95 -22.42
N PRO A 128 -0.30 -14.86 -23.37
CA PRO A 128 0.86 -15.74 -23.45
C PRO A 128 1.81 -15.56 -22.25
N ASP A 129 2.51 -16.64 -21.90
CA ASP A 129 3.35 -16.77 -20.69
C ASP A 129 4.41 -15.67 -20.52
N TYR A 130 4.92 -15.09 -21.62
CA TYR A 130 5.92 -14.03 -21.55
C TYR A 130 5.40 -12.76 -20.87
N LEU A 131 4.12 -12.43 -21.01
CA LEU A 131 3.52 -11.26 -20.35
C LEU A 131 3.37 -11.46 -18.84
N TYR A 132 3.06 -12.68 -18.42
CA TYR A 132 3.02 -13.02 -17.00
C TYR A 132 4.38 -12.82 -16.32
N ASN A 133 5.47 -13.22 -16.99
CA ASN A 133 6.82 -13.01 -16.47
C ASN A 133 7.15 -11.51 -16.37
N SER A 134 6.79 -10.70 -17.37
CA SER A 134 6.99 -9.24 -17.31
C SER A 134 6.24 -8.59 -16.15
N ILE A 135 5.00 -8.99 -15.89
CA ILE A 135 4.20 -8.50 -14.76
C ILE A 135 4.83 -8.89 -13.43
N TYR A 136 5.31 -10.13 -13.32
CA TYR A 136 5.98 -10.61 -12.12
C TYR A 136 7.28 -9.83 -11.83
N ILE A 137 8.11 -9.60 -12.84
CA ILE A 137 9.33 -8.79 -12.73
C ILE A 137 8.97 -7.35 -12.33
N PHE A 138 7.97 -6.76 -12.97
CA PHE A 138 7.50 -5.40 -12.66
C PHE A 138 7.05 -5.28 -11.20
N HIS A 139 6.22 -6.22 -10.72
CA HIS A 139 5.79 -6.25 -9.33
C HIS A 139 6.98 -6.42 -8.37
N THR A 140 7.95 -7.25 -8.73
CA THR A 140 9.18 -7.45 -7.94
C THR A 140 10.00 -6.17 -7.81
N VAL A 141 10.20 -5.44 -8.92
CA VAL A 141 10.93 -4.16 -8.92
C VAL A 141 10.23 -3.12 -8.03
N LEU A 142 8.89 -3.02 -8.12
CA LEU A 142 8.13 -2.13 -7.23
C LEU A 142 8.31 -2.50 -5.76
N ASN A 143 8.35 -3.80 -5.45
CA ASN A 143 8.52 -4.28 -4.08
C ASN A 143 9.93 -3.97 -3.55
N VAL A 144 10.96 -4.17 -4.37
CA VAL A 144 12.34 -3.77 -4.02
C VAL A 144 12.40 -2.27 -3.74
N LEU A 145 11.80 -1.44 -4.61
CA LEU A 145 11.75 0.01 -4.42
C LEU A 145 11.01 0.40 -3.13
N LEU A 146 9.89 -0.25 -2.82
CA LEU A 146 9.14 -0.06 -1.57
C LEU A 146 10.04 -0.29 -0.34
N TYR A 147 10.74 -1.42 -0.29
CA TYR A 147 11.61 -1.77 0.84
C TYR A 147 12.87 -0.91 0.95
N LEU A 148 13.43 -0.47 -0.18
CA LEU A 148 14.55 0.47 -0.19
C LEU A 148 14.14 1.81 0.45
N LEU A 149 12.98 2.34 0.06
CA LEU A 149 12.47 3.60 0.64
C LEU A 149 12.11 3.47 2.11
N PHE A 150 11.59 2.32 2.56
CA PHE A 150 11.41 2.05 4.00
C PHE A 150 12.74 2.00 4.74
N SER A 151 13.76 1.38 4.16
CA SER A 151 15.11 1.33 4.74
C SER A 151 15.70 2.74 4.88
N ILE A 152 15.56 3.58 3.85
CA ILE A 152 15.96 5.00 3.90
C ILE A 152 15.21 5.74 5.01
N SER A 153 13.89 5.53 5.15
CA SER A 153 13.10 6.12 6.24
C SER A 153 13.66 5.77 7.62
N PHE A 154 13.99 4.50 7.87
CA PHE A 154 14.58 4.08 9.13
C PHE A 154 15.96 4.70 9.37
N LEU A 155 16.80 4.81 8.34
CA LEU A 155 18.11 5.47 8.42
C LEU A 155 17.99 6.97 8.74
N CYS A 156 17.03 7.67 8.12
CA CYS A 156 16.75 9.08 8.44
C CYS A 156 16.34 9.27 9.90
N ASN A 157 15.48 8.39 10.44
CA ASN A 157 15.06 8.42 11.83
C ASN A 157 16.24 8.19 12.80
N LEU A 158 17.14 7.25 12.46
CA LEU A 158 18.33 6.97 13.25
C LEU A 158 19.31 8.16 13.26
N SER A 159 19.53 8.78 12.10
CA SER A 159 20.37 9.97 11.95
C SER A 159 19.83 11.15 12.78
N PHE A 160 18.51 11.36 12.74
CA PHE A 160 17.84 12.41 13.50
C PHE A 160 17.99 12.22 15.02
N ARG A 161 17.84 10.98 15.53
CA ARG A 161 18.05 10.69 16.96
C ARG A 161 19.48 10.95 17.42
N LYS A 162 20.47 10.65 16.56
CA LYS A 162 21.89 10.87 16.87
C LYS A 162 22.25 12.36 16.97
N SER A 163 21.60 13.22 16.20
CA SER A 163 21.78 14.68 16.27
C SER A 163 21.19 15.32 17.53
N ILE A 164 20.27 14.65 18.23
CA ILE A 164 19.65 15.15 19.47
C ILE A 164 20.46 14.72 20.70
N SER A 165 21.27 13.66 20.61
CA SER A 165 22.10 13.14 21.70
C SER A 165 23.52 13.73 21.76
N GLN A 166 23.83 14.73 20.92
CA GLN A 166 25.10 15.48 20.92
C GLN A 166 24.82 16.92 21.36
#